data_AF-A0A937F5I1-F1
#
_entry.id   AF-A0A937F5I1-F1
#
_cell.length_a   1.000
_cell.length_b   1.000
_cell.length_c   1.000
_cell.angle_alpha   90.00
_cell.angle_beta   90.00
_cell.angle_gamma   90.00
#
_symmetry.space_group_name_H-M   'P 1'
#
loop_
_entity.id
_entity.type
_entity.pdbx_description
1 polymer ?
#
loop_
_entity_poly.entity_id
_entity_poly.type
_entity_poly.pdbx_seq_one_letter_code
_entity_poly.pdbx_strand_id
1 'polypeptide(L)'
;MKPENSKDRRNSVIKFAVLFVFTVCVIVVTIFFDFDTLPAKENEVLRVQAKVIESEMEYQKEFSSQLIEIRGLIDSLDAPGQNIQYVNALLNAKIVDLQKSIPKEDSTFRYDMYSNIVKSYVDLQAAKNKLKEYEEVDAQLEEYEEELERVNQELEQANRYLDAMRR
;
A
#
# COMPACT_ATOMS: atom_id res chain seq x y z
N MET A 1 -29.11 24.84 84.58
CA MET A 1 -28.61 26.16 84.12
C MET A 1 -28.78 26.24 82.60
N LYS A 2 -29.53 27.22 82.07
CA LYS A 2 -29.58 27.46 80.62
C LYS A 2 -28.25 28.13 80.22
N PRO A 3 -27.52 27.61 79.22
CA PRO A 3 -26.27 28.23 78.80
C PRO A 3 -26.56 29.59 78.18
N GLU A 4 -25.91 30.62 78.73
CA GLU A 4 -26.09 32.04 78.39
C GLU A 4 -25.73 32.32 76.92
N ASN A 5 -24.81 31.53 76.35
CA ASN A 5 -24.35 31.67 74.97
C ASN A 5 -24.99 30.66 73.98
N SER A 6 -26.30 30.43 74.11
CA SER A 6 -27.02 29.50 73.23
C SER A 6 -27.24 30.03 71.81
N LYS A 7 -27.35 31.37 71.65
CA LYS A 7 -27.59 32.02 70.36
C LYS A 7 -26.35 32.03 69.47
N ASP A 8 -25.17 32.40 69.99
CA ASP A 8 -23.97 32.44 69.16
C ASP A 8 -23.49 31.03 68.81
N ARG A 9 -23.67 30.06 69.72
CA ARG A 9 -23.41 28.66 69.41
C ARG A 9 -24.28 28.15 68.26
N ARG A 10 -25.57 28.51 68.22
CA ARG A 10 -26.46 28.13 67.11
C ARG A 10 -26.04 28.80 65.79
N ASN A 11 -25.64 30.07 65.83
CA ASN A 11 -25.17 30.79 64.65
C ASN A 11 -23.87 30.19 64.09
N SER A 12 -22.91 29.85 64.96
CA SER A 12 -21.67 29.18 64.54
C SER A 12 -21.90 27.80 63.95
N VAL A 13 -22.82 27.00 64.53
CA VAL A 13 -23.20 25.69 63.97
C VAL A 13 -23.86 25.83 62.60
N ILE A 14 -24.73 26.84 62.41
CA ILE A 14 -25.37 27.11 61.11
C ILE A 14 -24.33 27.54 60.07
N LYS A 15 -23.42 28.46 60.42
CA LYS A 15 -22.33 28.89 59.53
C LYS A 15 -21.42 27.74 59.13
N PHE A 16 -21.08 26.86 60.07
CA PHE A 16 -20.31 25.64 59.79
C PHE A 16 -21.08 24.68 58.88
N ALA A 17 -22.36 24.43 59.15
CA ALA A 17 -23.18 23.55 58.32
C ALA A 17 -23.31 24.07 56.88
N VAL A 18 -23.50 25.38 56.70
CA VAL A 18 -23.55 26.00 55.36
C VAL A 18 -22.21 25.88 54.65
N LEU A 19 -21.10 26.16 55.33
CA LEU A 19 -19.76 26.03 54.75
C LEU A 19 -19.47 24.56 54.36
N PHE A 20 -19.87 23.61 55.21
CA PHE A 20 -19.69 22.18 54.96
C PHE A 20 -20.52 21.70 53.76
N VAL A 21 -21.78 22.11 53.66
CA VAL A 21 -22.60 21.77 52.49
C VAL A 21 -22.02 22.41 51.23
N PHE A 22 -21.54 23.65 51.31
CA PHE A 22 -20.90 24.32 50.18
C PHE A 22 -19.65 23.59 49.71
N THR A 23 -18.75 23.19 50.62
CA THR A 23 -17.53 22.45 50.24
C THR A 23 -17.85 21.07 49.67
N VAL A 24 -18.82 20.35 50.23
CA VAL A 24 -19.28 19.07 49.68
C VAL A 24 -19.86 19.24 48.28
N CYS A 25 -20.69 20.27 48.05
CA CYS A 25 -21.22 20.57 46.71
C CYS A 25 -20.11 20.86 45.71
N VAL A 26 -19.10 21.66 46.09
CA VAL A 26 -17.95 21.94 45.22
C VAL A 26 -17.21 20.65 44.86
N ILE A 27 -16.94 19.78 45.85
CA ILE A 27 -16.26 18.49 45.61
C ILE A 27 -17.08 17.60 44.66
N VAL A 28 -18.39 17.46 44.89
CA VAL A 28 -19.26 16.64 44.03
C VAL A 28 -19.31 17.18 42.61
N VAL A 29 -19.41 18.50 42.44
CA VAL A 29 -19.40 19.14 41.11
C VAL A 29 -18.07 18.90 40.41
N THR A 30 -16.94 19.07 41.11
CA THR A 30 -15.62 18.80 40.53
C THR A 30 -15.48 17.34 40.10
N ILE A 31 -15.89 16.37 40.94
CA ILE A 31 -15.84 14.95 40.59
C ILE A 31 -16.76 14.64 39.41
N PHE A 32 -17.98 15.16 39.39
CA PHE A 32 -18.93 14.92 38.30
C PHE A 32 -18.40 15.42 36.94
N PHE A 33 -17.86 16.65 36.91
CA PHE A 33 -17.31 17.19 35.66
C PHE A 33 -16.03 16.48 35.22
N ASP A 34 -15.15 16.12 36.14
CA ASP A 34 -13.89 15.44 35.84
C ASP A 34 -14.13 14.00 35.34
N PHE A 35 -15.02 13.24 35.98
CA PHE A 35 -15.23 11.83 35.66
C PHE A 35 -16.22 11.57 34.51
N ASP A 36 -17.26 12.39 34.31
CA ASP A 36 -18.29 12.04 33.30
C ASP A 36 -18.01 12.63 31.92
N THR A 37 -17.32 13.77 31.82
CA THR A 37 -17.13 14.46 30.53
C THR A 37 -15.81 14.15 29.83
N LEU A 38 -14.74 13.86 30.57
CA LEU A 38 -13.44 13.50 29.98
C LEU A 38 -13.47 12.12 29.29
N PRO A 39 -13.98 11.03 29.91
CA PRO A 39 -13.94 9.71 29.30
C PRO A 39 -14.84 9.60 28.07
N ALA A 40 -15.96 10.33 28.03
CA ALA A 40 -16.86 10.34 26.88
C ALA A 40 -16.20 10.94 25.64
N LYS A 41 -15.50 12.07 25.80
CA LYS A 41 -14.76 12.72 24.70
C LYS A 41 -13.54 11.92 24.26
N GLU A 42 -12.79 11.36 25.21
CA GLU A 42 -11.64 10.50 24.88
C GLU A 42 -12.09 9.27 24.10
N ASN A 43 -13.18 8.61 24.51
CA ASN A 43 -13.74 7.47 23.80
C ASN A 43 -14.25 7.84 22.39
N GLU A 44 -14.86 9.01 22.23
CA GLU A 44 -15.25 9.52 20.92
C GLU A 44 -14.04 9.71 19.99
N VAL A 45 -12.98 10.37 20.46
CA VAL A 45 -11.75 10.56 19.69
C VAL A 45 -11.10 9.22 19.34
N LEU A 46 -11.01 8.29 20.30
CA LEU A 46 -10.45 6.96 20.09
C LEU A 46 -11.27 6.16 19.05
N ARG A 47 -12.60 6.27 19.06
CA ARG A 47 -13.46 5.63 18.04
C ARG A 47 -13.23 6.21 16.66
N VAL A 48 -13.07 7.52 16.55
CA VAL A 48 -12.77 8.17 15.27
C VAL A 48 -11.40 7.70 14.74
N GLN A 49 -10.38 7.68 15.59
CA GLN A 49 -9.05 7.19 15.20
C GLN A 49 -9.07 5.71 14.83
N ALA A 50 -9.77 4.86 15.59
CA ALA A 50 -9.92 3.45 15.29
C ALA A 50 -10.57 3.22 13.92
N LYS A 51 -11.61 4.01 13.59
CA LYS A 51 -12.27 3.93 12.29
C LYS A 51 -11.35 4.30 11.13
N VAL A 52 -10.50 5.32 11.30
CA VAL A 52 -9.51 5.71 10.29
C VAL A 52 -8.51 4.58 10.08
N ILE A 53 -7.97 4.01 11.16
CA ILE A 53 -7.03 2.89 11.10
C ILE A 53 -7.68 1.67 10.43
N GLU A 54 -8.92 1.35 10.78
CA GLU A 54 -9.66 0.23 10.18
C GLU A 54 -9.83 0.42 8.67
N SER A 55 -10.23 1.62 8.23
CA SER A 55 -10.32 1.93 6.79
C SER A 55 -8.98 1.87 6.07
N GLU A 56 -7.89 2.27 6.74
CA GLU A 56 -6.54 2.19 6.18
C GLU A 56 -6.06 0.73 6.08
N MET A 57 -6.36 -0.10 7.07
CA MET A 57 -6.04 -1.53 7.06
C MET A 57 -6.83 -2.27 5.98
N GLU A 58 -8.11 -1.93 5.80
CA GLU A 58 -8.94 -2.50 4.73
C GLU A 58 -8.37 -2.14 3.36
N TYR A 59 -8.04 -0.87 3.13
CA TYR A 59 -7.38 -0.44 1.90
C TYR A 59 -6.05 -1.15 1.67
N GLN A 60 -5.18 -1.25 2.68
CA GLN A 60 -3.89 -1.95 2.57
C GLN A 60 -4.06 -3.41 2.20
N LYS A 61 -5.06 -4.09 2.77
CA LYS A 61 -5.37 -5.48 2.46
C LYS A 61 -5.84 -5.64 1.01
N GLU A 62 -6.72 -4.77 0.54
CA GLU A 62 -7.19 -4.78 -0.85
C GLU A 62 -6.05 -4.48 -1.83
N PHE A 63 -5.28 -3.43 -1.55
CA PHE A 63 -4.10 -3.05 -2.34
C PHE A 63 -3.12 -4.20 -2.45
N SER A 64 -2.81 -4.88 -1.34
CA SER A 64 -1.93 -6.05 -1.34
C SER A 64 -2.50 -7.21 -2.15
N SER A 65 -3.81 -7.47 -2.08
CA SER A 65 -4.46 -8.53 -2.86
C SER A 65 -4.34 -8.25 -4.36
N GLN A 66 -4.61 -7.01 -4.78
CA GLN A 66 -4.50 -6.61 -6.19
C GLN A 66 -3.05 -6.72 -6.70
N LEU A 67 -2.06 -6.42 -5.86
CA LEU A 67 -0.65 -6.62 -6.21
C LEU A 67 -0.28 -8.09 -6.40
N ILE A 68 -0.84 -9.00 -5.59
CA ILE A 68 -0.63 -10.45 -5.76
C ILE A 68 -1.20 -10.91 -7.11
N GLU A 69 -2.37 -10.40 -7.52
CA GLU A 69 -2.94 -10.69 -8.84
C GLU A 69 -2.05 -10.18 -9.98
N ILE A 70 -1.59 -8.92 -9.89
CA ILE A 70 -0.67 -8.30 -10.86
C ILE A 70 0.61 -9.12 -10.97
N ARG A 71 1.20 -9.54 -9.84
CA ARG A 71 2.37 -10.41 -9.82
C ARG A 71 2.11 -11.74 -10.52
N GLY A 72 0.98 -12.39 -10.25
CA GLY A 72 0.62 -13.65 -10.90
C GLY A 72 0.47 -13.51 -12.42
N LEU A 73 -0.05 -12.38 -12.90
CA LEU A 73 -0.12 -12.06 -14.33
C LEU A 73 1.27 -11.83 -14.94
N ILE A 74 2.17 -11.15 -14.23
CA ILE A 74 3.56 -10.98 -14.65
C ILE A 74 4.27 -12.33 -14.75
N ASP A 75 4.13 -13.18 -13.74
CA ASP A 75 4.71 -14.53 -13.74
C ASP A 75 4.14 -15.39 -14.90
N SER A 76 2.91 -15.11 -15.33
CA SER A 76 2.28 -15.76 -16.48
C SER A 76 2.85 -15.33 -17.84
N LEU A 77 3.59 -14.22 -17.93
CA LEU A 77 4.24 -13.79 -19.18
C LEU A 77 5.34 -14.76 -19.64
N ASP A 78 5.94 -15.49 -18.69
CA ASP A 78 6.96 -16.51 -18.94
C ASP A 78 6.36 -17.88 -19.28
N ALA A 79 5.04 -18.06 -19.09
CA ALA A 79 4.42 -19.37 -19.28
C ALA A 79 4.27 -19.70 -20.79
N PRO A 80 4.67 -20.92 -21.22
CA PRO A 80 4.61 -21.31 -22.62
C PRO A 80 3.15 -21.43 -23.09
N GLY A 81 2.87 -21.00 -24.32
CA GLY A 81 1.53 -21.08 -24.94
C GLY A 81 0.52 -20.02 -24.48
N GLN A 82 0.92 -19.07 -23.64
CA GLN A 82 0.08 -17.92 -23.26
C GLN A 82 -0.01 -16.89 -24.39
N ASN A 83 -1.18 -16.27 -24.53
CA ASN A 83 -1.34 -15.11 -25.39
C ASN A 83 -0.78 -13.86 -24.67
N ILE A 84 0.46 -13.53 -24.98
CA ILE A 84 1.22 -12.44 -24.35
C ILE A 84 0.54 -11.07 -24.53
N GLN A 85 -0.12 -10.83 -25.67
CA GLN A 85 -0.87 -9.60 -25.90
C GLN A 85 -2.08 -9.50 -24.99
N TYR A 86 -2.82 -10.61 -24.82
CA TYR A 86 -3.96 -10.67 -23.92
C TYR A 86 -3.56 -10.48 -22.46
N VAL A 87 -2.51 -11.18 -22.00
CA VAL A 87 -1.99 -11.06 -20.63
C VAL A 87 -1.50 -9.64 -20.37
N ASN A 88 -0.76 -9.03 -21.29
CA ASN A 88 -0.32 -7.64 -21.15
C ASN A 88 -1.50 -6.64 -21.11
N ALA A 89 -2.54 -6.85 -21.92
CA ALA A 89 -3.73 -6.00 -21.87
C ALA A 89 -4.45 -6.07 -20.51
N LEU A 90 -4.60 -7.29 -19.97
CA LEU A 90 -5.19 -7.52 -18.65
C LEU A 90 -4.33 -6.92 -17.53
N LEU A 91 -3.02 -7.10 -17.59
CA LEU A 91 -2.05 -6.55 -16.65
C LEU A 91 -2.10 -5.02 -16.63
N ASN A 92 -2.11 -4.39 -17.81
CA ASN A 92 -2.23 -2.94 -17.93
C ASN A 92 -3.53 -2.41 -17.32
N ALA A 93 -4.66 -3.09 -17.55
CA ALA A 93 -5.94 -2.70 -16.96
C ALA A 93 -5.88 -2.77 -15.42
N LYS A 94 -5.36 -3.86 -14.86
CA LYS A 94 -5.21 -4.06 -13.41
C LYS A 94 -4.29 -3.02 -12.77
N ILE A 95 -3.15 -2.71 -13.39
CA ILE A 95 -2.22 -1.69 -12.91
C ILE A 95 -2.88 -0.30 -12.91
N VAL A 96 -3.61 0.05 -13.97
CA VAL A 96 -4.30 1.34 -14.07
C VAL A 96 -5.40 1.45 -13.03
N ASP A 97 -6.16 0.38 -12.78
CA ASP A 97 -7.21 0.36 -11.77
C ASP A 97 -6.62 0.47 -10.35
N LEU A 98 -5.51 -0.23 -10.07
CA LEU A 98 -4.78 -0.10 -8.81
C LEU A 98 -4.25 1.33 -8.61
N GLN A 99 -3.65 1.94 -9.64
CA GLN A 99 -3.17 3.33 -9.58
C GLN A 99 -4.30 4.32 -9.29
N LYS A 100 -5.49 4.12 -9.86
CA LYS A 100 -6.66 4.96 -9.60
C LYS A 100 -7.21 4.80 -8.18
N SER A 101 -7.06 3.61 -7.59
CA SER A 101 -7.51 3.32 -6.22
C SER A 101 -6.70 4.06 -5.15
N ILE A 102 -5.49 4.52 -5.48
CA ILE A 102 -4.60 5.21 -4.52
C ILE A 102 -5.26 6.51 -4.04
N PRO A 103 -5.51 6.66 -2.72
CA PRO A 103 -6.11 7.87 -2.17
C PRO A 103 -5.25 9.10 -2.47
N LYS A 104 -5.82 10.06 -3.20
CA LYS A 104 -5.13 11.30 -3.62
C LYS A 104 -5.19 12.42 -2.59
N GLU A 105 -6.05 12.27 -1.58
CA GLU A 105 -6.42 13.36 -0.67
C GLU A 105 -5.31 13.79 0.29
N ASP A 106 -4.17 13.11 0.28
CA ASP A 106 -3.08 13.41 1.19
C ASP A 106 -1.76 13.42 0.43
N SER A 107 -1.12 14.59 0.36
CA SER A 107 0.28 14.77 -0.04
C SER A 107 1.22 14.17 1.01
N THR A 108 0.97 12.92 1.37
CA THR A 108 1.69 12.17 2.41
C THR A 108 2.63 11.18 1.77
N PHE A 109 3.64 10.80 2.56
CA PHE A 109 4.56 9.68 2.31
C PHE A 109 3.86 8.40 1.81
N ARG A 110 2.60 8.16 2.21
CA ARG A 110 1.84 6.96 1.82
C ARG A 110 1.45 6.95 0.34
N TYR A 111 1.02 8.09 -0.20
CA TYR A 111 0.69 8.19 -1.63
C TYR A 111 1.92 7.86 -2.48
N ASP A 112 3.06 8.49 -2.16
CA ASP A 112 4.32 8.25 -2.85
C ASP A 112 4.77 6.80 -2.70
N MET A 113 4.61 6.20 -1.52
CA MET A 113 4.92 4.79 -1.28
C MET A 113 4.10 3.88 -2.20
N TYR A 114 2.76 4.00 -2.21
CA TYR A 114 1.90 3.18 -3.06
C TYR A 114 2.19 3.39 -4.55
N SER A 115 2.34 4.66 -4.97
CA SER A 115 2.65 5.01 -6.36
C SER A 115 3.98 4.42 -6.81
N ASN A 116 5.02 4.47 -5.96
CA ASN A 116 6.33 3.89 -6.25
C ASN A 116 6.28 2.36 -6.33
N ILE A 117 5.46 1.71 -5.49
CA ILE A 117 5.24 0.26 -5.60
C ILE A 117 4.58 -0.07 -6.94
N VAL A 118 3.49 0.61 -7.31
CA VAL A 118 2.82 0.38 -8.60
C VAL A 118 3.78 0.60 -9.78
N LYS A 119 4.57 1.68 -9.73
CA LYS A 119 5.59 1.96 -10.74
C LYS A 119 6.62 0.84 -10.85
N SER A 120 7.06 0.26 -9.73
CA SER A 120 8.00 -0.86 -9.74
C SER A 120 7.44 -2.08 -10.49
N TYR A 121 6.13 -2.34 -10.41
CA TYR A 121 5.48 -3.40 -11.17
C TYR A 121 5.37 -3.09 -12.67
N VAL A 122 5.17 -1.82 -13.03
CA VAL A 122 5.23 -1.38 -14.44
C VAL A 122 6.64 -1.58 -15.01
N ASP A 123 7.67 -1.17 -14.26
CA ASP A 123 9.06 -1.32 -14.67
C ASP A 123 9.42 -2.82 -14.81
N LEU A 124 8.90 -3.67 -13.93
CA LEU A 124 9.10 -5.12 -13.98
C LEU A 124 8.40 -5.74 -15.21
N GLN A 125 7.16 -5.35 -15.51
CA GLN A 125 6.48 -5.76 -16.74
C GLN A 125 7.27 -5.38 -18.00
N ALA A 126 7.77 -4.14 -18.06
CA ALA A 126 8.57 -3.67 -19.19
C ALA A 126 9.87 -4.47 -19.32
N ALA A 127 10.56 -4.73 -18.21
CA ALA A 127 11.77 -5.55 -18.19
C ALA A 127 11.51 -6.99 -18.67
N LYS A 128 10.40 -7.61 -18.26
CA LYS A 128 9.99 -8.94 -18.70
C LYS A 128 9.70 -9.02 -20.19
N ASN A 129 8.95 -8.06 -20.72
CA ASN A 129 8.67 -8.00 -22.16
C ASN A 129 9.97 -7.83 -22.97
N LYS A 130 10.90 -7.01 -22.48
CA LYS A 130 12.20 -6.80 -23.12
C LYS A 130 13.09 -8.04 -23.09
N LEU A 131 13.08 -8.80 -21.98
CA LEU A 131 13.81 -10.06 -21.87
C LEU A 131 13.35 -11.04 -22.96
N LYS A 132 12.04 -11.11 -23.19
CA LYS A 132 11.45 -11.99 -24.20
C LYS A 132 11.80 -11.58 -25.63
N GLU A 133 11.84 -10.28 -25.90
CA GLU A 133 12.34 -9.77 -27.18
C GLU A 133 13.80 -10.18 -27.42
N TYR A 134 14.64 -10.19 -26.38
CA TYR A 134 16.02 -10.67 -26.49
C TYR A 134 16.12 -12.18 -26.73
N GLU A 135 15.27 -13.00 -26.11
CA GLU A 135 15.23 -14.44 -26.39
C GLU A 135 14.90 -14.73 -27.87
N GLU A 136 14.00 -13.94 -28.47
CA GLU A 136 13.69 -14.06 -29.90
C GLU A 136 14.86 -13.64 -30.79
N VAL A 137 15.59 -12.58 -30.42
CA VAL A 137 16.78 -12.11 -31.14
C VAL A 137 17.93 -13.12 -31.05
N ASP A 138 18.17 -13.71 -29.88
CA ASP A 138 19.22 -14.71 -29.69
C ASP A 138 18.96 -15.95 -30.57
N ALA A 139 17.70 -16.40 -30.65
CA ALA A 139 17.31 -17.51 -31.53
C ALA A 139 17.54 -17.20 -33.03
N GLN A 140 17.24 -15.97 -33.46
CA GLN A 140 17.53 -15.54 -34.85
C GLN A 140 19.03 -15.45 -35.13
N LEU A 141 19.81 -15.03 -34.13
CA LEU A 141 21.26 -14.91 -34.25
C LEU A 141 21.91 -16.29 -34.40
N GLU A 142 21.44 -17.29 -33.64
CA GLU A 142 21.85 -18.69 -33.80
C GLU A 142 21.53 -19.21 -35.22
N GLU A 143 20.33 -18.95 -35.74
CA GLU A 143 19.96 -19.30 -37.13
C GLU A 143 20.87 -18.64 -38.16
N TYR A 144 21.21 -17.36 -37.98
CA TYR A 144 22.11 -16.65 -38.88
C TYR A 144 23.55 -17.13 -38.81
N GLU A 145 24.05 -17.54 -37.63
CA GLU A 145 25.37 -18.14 -37.49
C GLU A 145 25.48 -19.47 -38.23
N GLU A 146 24.47 -20.35 -38.11
CA GLU A 146 24.40 -21.61 -38.84
C GLU A 146 24.36 -21.40 -40.36
N GLU A 147 23.54 -20.46 -40.83
CA GLU A 147 23.42 -20.16 -42.25
C GLU A 147 24.71 -19.56 -42.83
N LEU A 148 25.39 -18.70 -42.07
CA LEU A 148 26.67 -18.12 -42.45
C LEU A 148 27.76 -19.20 -42.54
N GLU A 149 27.78 -20.16 -41.63
CA GLU A 149 28.69 -21.31 -41.70
C GLU A 149 28.41 -22.16 -42.94
N ARG A 150 27.13 -22.46 -43.23
CA ARG A 150 26.71 -23.20 -44.43
C ARG A 150 27.17 -22.50 -45.71
N VAL A 151 26.90 -21.21 -45.84
CA VAL A 151 27.28 -20.41 -47.02
C VAL A 151 28.80 -20.36 -47.19
N ASN A 152 29.56 -20.25 -46.10
CA ASN A 152 31.02 -20.28 -46.16
C ASN A 152 31.54 -21.63 -46.66
N GLN A 153 30.95 -22.75 -46.20
CA GLN A 153 31.32 -24.08 -46.69
C GLN A 153 30.99 -24.25 -48.18
N GLU A 154 29.82 -23.78 -48.64
CA GLU A 154 29.43 -23.81 -50.05
C GLU A 154 30.34 -22.94 -50.93
N LEU A 155 30.71 -21.75 -50.46
CA LEU A 155 31.63 -20.86 -51.16
C LEU A 155 33.03 -21.47 -51.27
N GLU A 156 33.52 -22.11 -50.21
CA GLU A 156 34.79 -22.80 -50.24
C GLU A 156 34.78 -24.00 -51.21
N GLN A 157 33.67 -24.76 -51.25
CA GLN A 157 33.50 -25.81 -52.25
C GLN A 157 33.46 -25.25 -53.68
N ALA A 158 32.70 -24.20 -53.94
CA ALA A 158 32.60 -23.56 -55.25
C ALA A 158 33.96 -23.03 -55.74
N ASN A 159 34.74 -22.42 -54.84
CA ASN A 159 36.10 -21.98 -55.14
C ASN A 159 37.02 -23.15 -55.48
N ARG A 160 36.94 -24.27 -54.74
CA ARG A 160 37.69 -25.49 -55.05
C ARG A 160 37.31 -26.05 -56.43
N TYR A 161 36.04 -26.05 -56.80
CA TYR A 161 35.57 -26.46 -58.13
C TYR A 161 36.10 -25.53 -59.25
N LEU A 162 36.07 -24.21 -59.03
CA LEU A 162 36.61 -23.24 -59.99
C LEU A 162 38.12 -23.41 -60.19
N ASP A 163 38.87 -23.62 -59.13
CA ASP A 163 40.32 -23.85 -59.22
C ASP A 163 40.65 -25.17 -59.93
N ALA A 164 39.83 -26.20 -59.76
CA ALA A 164 39.97 -27.45 -60.51
C ALA A 164 39.70 -27.26 -62.02
N MET A 165 38.76 -26.38 -62.40
CA MET A 165 38.47 -26.08 -63.81
C MET A 165 39.47 -25.10 -64.46
N ARG A 166 40.26 -24.37 -63.67
CA ARG A 166 41.30 -23.45 -64.15
C ARG A 166 42.65 -24.12 -64.42
N ARG A 167 42.84 -25.36 -63.97
CA ARG A 167 44.04 -26.18 -64.24
C ARG A 167 43.81 -27.08 -65.44
#